data_AF-A0A7C5NPT4-F1
#
_entry.id   AF-A0A7C5NPT4-F1
#
_cell.length_a   1.000
_cell.length_b   1.000
_cell.length_c   1.000
_cell.angle_alpha   90.00
_cell.angle_beta   90.00
_cell.angle_gamma   90.00
#
_symmetry.space_group_name_H-M   'P 1'
#
loop_
_entity.id
_entity.type
_entity.pdbx_description
1 polymer ?
#
loop_
_entity_poly.entity_id
_entity_poly.type
_entity_poly.pdbx_seq_one_letter_code
_entity_poly.pdbx_strand_id
1 'polypeptide(L)' 'MKRYEKYKDSGIEWIGEIPNNWNIKKIKHRCYVKARVGWKGLKSDEFLSVGYSYLVTGSDFK' A
#
# COMPACT_ATOMS: atom_id res chain seq x y z
N MET A 1 -19.07 -1.51 -15.75
CA MET A 1 -18.24 -0.76 -14.76
C MET A 1 -18.43 0.73 -14.98
N LYS A 2 -18.53 1.52 -13.91
CA LYS A 2 -18.70 2.98 -13.99
C LYS A 2 -17.31 3.63 -14.15
N ARG A 3 -17.13 4.48 -15.17
CA ARG A 3 -15.88 5.24 -15.38
C ARG A 3 -15.84 6.46 -14.46
N TYR A 4 -14.64 6.94 -14.13
CA TYR A 4 -14.46 8.20 -13.42
C TYR A 4 -14.73 9.40 -14.32
N GLU A 5 -15.13 10.54 -13.73
CA GLU A 5 -15.52 11.75 -14.46
C GLU A 5 -14.34 12.43 -15.19
N LYS A 6 -13.14 12.37 -14.60
CA LYS A 6 -11.90 12.97 -15.13
C LYS A 6 -10.69 12.13 -14.75
N TYR A 7 -9.66 12.20 -15.58
CA TYR A 7 -8.36 11.56 -15.38
C TYR A 7 -7.25 12.60 -15.43
N LYS A 8 -6.08 12.24 -14.92
CA LYS A 8 -4.84 13.02 -14.96
C LYS A 8 -3.65 12.09 -15.21
N ASP A 9 -2.59 12.63 -15.77
CA ASP A 9 -1.33 11.90 -15.90
C ASP A 9 -0.74 11.56 -14.52
N SER A 10 -0.27 10.33 -14.36
CA SER A 10 0.31 9.86 -13.09
C SER A 10 1.75 10.31 -12.86
N GLY A 11 2.45 10.78 -13.90
CA GLY A 11 3.90 11.02 -13.92
C GLY A 11 4.74 9.74 -13.93
N ILE A 12 4.11 8.56 -14.09
CA ILE A 12 4.78 7.25 -14.10
C ILE A 12 4.41 6.53 -15.39
N GLU A 13 5.41 6.33 -16.27
CA GLU A 13 5.23 5.84 -17.64
C GLU A 13 4.41 4.54 -17.72
N TRP A 14 4.68 3.56 -16.86
CA TRP A 14 4.00 2.27 -16.90
C TRP A 14 2.57 2.30 -16.31
N ILE A 15 2.16 3.37 -15.63
CA ILE A 15 0.81 3.52 -15.07
C ILE A 15 -0.11 4.27 -16.04
N GLY A 16 0.39 5.32 -16.69
CA GLY A 16 -0.41 6.18 -17.57
C GLY A 16 -1.37 7.08 -16.79
N GLU A 17 -2.63 7.16 -17.22
CA GLU A 17 -3.64 8.04 -16.63
C GLU A 17 -4.35 7.43 -15.41
N ILE A 18 -4.56 8.24 -14.38
CA ILE A 18 -5.26 7.88 -13.14
C ILE A 18 -6.45 8.81 -12.89
N PRO A 19 -7.45 8.42 -12.08
CA PRO A 19 -8.58 9.29 -11.76
C PRO A 19 -8.12 10.61 -11.13
N ASN A 20 -8.73 11.72 -11.55
CA ASN A 20 -8.26 13.06 -11.16
C ASN A 20 -8.28 13.29 -9.64
N ASN A 21 -9.23 12.67 -8.93
CA ASN A 21 -9.40 12.76 -7.48
C ASN A 21 -8.44 11.88 -6.65
N TRP A 22 -7.61 11.05 -7.29
CA TRP A 22 -6.62 10.23 -6.58
C TRP A 22 -5.48 11.08 -6.05
N ASN A 23 -4.96 10.72 -4.88
CA ASN A 23 -3.88 11.44 -4.20
C ASN A 23 -2.71 10.50 -3.89
N ILE A 24 -1.48 10.99 -4.09
CA ILE A 24 -0.27 10.26 -3.70
C ILE A 24 -0.10 10.34 -2.19
N LYS A 25 0.11 9.18 -1.53
CA LYS A 25 0.35 9.09 -0.08
C LYS A 25 1.52 8.16 0.19
N LYS A 26 2.29 8.45 1.24
CA LYS A 26 3.37 7.54 1.69
C LYS A 26 2.74 6.37 2.45
N ILE A 27 3.04 5.15 2.03
CA ILE A 27 2.51 3.90 2.61
C ILE A 27 2.74 3.83 4.12
N LYS A 28 3.91 4.28 4.61
CA LYS A 28 4.25 4.30 6.04
C LYS A 28 3.27 5.04 6.96
N HIS A 29 2.41 5.91 6.40
CA HIS A 29 1.41 6.67 7.17
C HIS A 29 -0.01 6.11 7.06
N ARG A 30 -0.24 5.13 6.19
CA ARG A 30 -1.58 4.56 5.90
C ARG A 30 -1.68 3.06 6.18
N CYS A 31 -0.54 2.40 6.29
CA CYS A 31 -0.43 0.97 6.56
C CYS A 31 0.32 0.76 7.87
N TYR A 32 0.02 -0.36 8.53
CA TYR A 32 0.76 -0.84 9.68
C TYR A 32 1.31 -2.22 9.33
N VAL A 33 2.52 -2.51 9.80
CA VAL A 33 3.15 -3.80 9.52
C VAL A 33 2.47 -4.86 10.39
N LYS A 34 1.83 -5.82 9.73
CA LYS A 34 1.30 -7.02 10.34
C LYS A 34 2.21 -8.17 9.97
N ALA A 35 2.87 -8.72 10.98
CA ALA A 35 3.58 -9.97 10.85
C ALA A 35 3.07 -10.93 11.93
N ARG A 36 2.87 -12.19 11.56
CA ARG A 36 2.54 -13.27 12.49
C ARG A 36 3.55 -14.38 12.30
N VAL A 37 4.12 -14.86 13.41
CA VAL A 37 4.90 -16.09 13.46
C VAL A 37 4.14 -17.05 14.35
N GLY A 38 3.36 -17.94 13.72
CA GLY A 38 2.47 -18.87 14.42
C GLY A 38 1.39 -18.15 15.25
N TRP A 39 1.19 -18.60 16.49
CA TRP A 39 0.15 -18.12 17.40
C TRP A 39 0.51 -16.84 18.17
N LYS A 40 1.74 -16.33 18.02
CA LYS A 40 2.20 -15.09 18.67
C LYS A 40 2.29 -13.96 17.66
N GLY A 41 1.98 -12.75 18.13
CA GLY A 41 2.25 -11.53 17.36
C GLY A 41 3.76 -11.28 17.28
N LEU A 42 4.22 -10.75 16.14
CA LEU A 42 5.62 -10.38 15.94
C LEU A 42 6.00 -9.20 16.86
N LYS A 43 7.19 -9.23 17.44
CA LYS A 43 7.78 -8.11 18.19
C LYS A 43 8.65 -7.22 17.31
N SER A 44 8.89 -5.99 17.76
CA SER A 44 9.66 -5.01 16.99
C SER A 44 11.12 -5.41 16.73
N ASP A 45 11.71 -6.20 17.62
CA ASP A 45 13.07 -6.74 17.48
C ASP A 45 13.19 -7.87 16.44
N GLU A 46 12.06 -8.42 15.98
CA GLU A 46 12.02 -9.48 14.97
C GLU A 46 11.85 -8.93 13.54
N PHE A 47 11.76 -7.61 13.36
CA PHE A 47 11.70 -7.00 12.03
C PHE A 47 13.04 -7.14 11.31
N LEU A 48 13.01 -7.70 10.10
CA LEU A 48 14.15 -7.69 9.20
C LEU A 48 14.38 -6.27 8.67
N SER A 49 15.62 -5.79 8.73
CA SER A 49 16.02 -4.50 8.14
C SER A 49 16.03 -4.54 6.60
N VAL A 50 16.17 -5.74 6.03
CA VAL A 50 16.18 -6.00 4.58
C VAL A 50 15.44 -7.31 4.30
N GLY A 51 14.47 -7.29 3.38
CA GLY A 51 13.72 -8.48 2.99
C GLY A 51 12.56 -8.17 2.05
N TYR A 52 11.87 -9.21 1.57
CA TYR A 52 10.67 -9.06 0.75
C TYR A 52 9.48 -8.66 1.61
N SER A 53 8.78 -7.61 1.18
CA SER A 53 7.53 -7.16 1.80
C SER A 53 6.39 -7.35 0.81
N TYR A 54 5.30 -7.94 1.26
CA TYR A 54 4.09 -8.14 0.46
C TYR A 54 2.98 -7.23 0.97
N LEU A 55 2.36 -6.49 0.07
CA LEU A 55 1.15 -5.72 0.37
C LEU A 55 -0.06 -6.62 0.15
N VAL A 56 -0.77 -6.95 1.22
CA VAL A 56 -2.05 -7.67 1.14
C VAL A 56 -3.17 -6.64 1.18
N THR A 57 -3.84 -6.42 0.05
CA THR A 57 -4.96 -5.47 -0.03
C THR A 57 -6.25 -6.13 0.43
N GLY A 58 -7.00 -5.51 1.33
CA GLY A 58 -8.33 -5.99 1.75
C GLY A 58 -8.72 -5.63 3.18
N SER A 59 -7.77 -5.42 4.09
CA SER A 59 -8.07 -5.10 5.51
C SER A 59 -6.99 -4.27 6.23
N ASP A 60 -5.91 -3.89 5.55
CA ASP A 60 -4.70 -3.33 6.20
C ASP A 60 -4.47 -1.83 5.94
N PHE A 61 -5.49 -1.16 5.41
CA PHE A 61 -5.55 0.31 5.38
C PHE A 61 -6.29 0.81 6.62
N LYS A 62 -5.72 1.79 7.33
CA LYS A 62 -6.38 2.54 8.41
C LYS A 62 -6.75 3.95 7.96
#